data_AF-A0A735IUZ8-F1
#
_entry.id   AF-A0A735IUZ8-F1
#
_cell.length_a   1.000
_cell.length_b   1.000
_cell.length_c   1.000
_cell.angle_alpha   90.00
_cell.angle_beta   90.00
_cell.angle_gamma   90.00
#
_symmetry.space_group_name_H-M   'P 1'
#
loop_
_entity.id
_entity.type
_entity.pdbx_description
1 polymer ?
#
loop_
_entity_poly.entity_id
_entity_poly.type
_entity_poly.pdbx_seq_one_letter_code
_entity_poly.pdbx_strand_id
1 'polypeptide(L)' 'MRTLTPQEIIVALNSLGLTQTDIKERTGISQASLSRIYSGRNGDPRLSVVRALEKLYQDVTDKTKA' A
#
# COMPACT_ATOMS: atom_id res chain seq x y z
N MET A 1 -17.48 -1.55 6.62
CA MET A 1 -16.17 -0.87 6.62
C MET A 1 -15.92 -0.38 5.21
N ARG A 2 -15.51 0.88 5.02
CA ARG A 2 -15.16 1.37 3.69
C ARG A 2 -13.84 0.72 3.27
N THR A 3 -13.84 0.01 2.14
CA THR A 3 -12.61 -0.54 1.56
C THR A 3 -11.76 0.62 1.05
N LEU A 4 -10.53 0.73 1.53
CA LEU A 4 -9.58 1.73 1.05
C LEU A 4 -9.16 1.39 -0.37
N THR A 5 -9.04 2.41 -1.22
CA THR A 5 -8.38 2.28 -2.53
C THR A 5 -6.89 2.01 -2.35
N PRO A 6 -6.20 1.46 -3.36
CA PRO A 6 -4.75 1.26 -3.31
C PRO A 6 -3.96 2.55 -3.02
N GLN A 7 -4.43 3.70 -3.50
CA GLN A 7 -3.82 5.00 -3.21
C GLN A 7 -4.00 5.36 -1.73
N GLU A 8 -5.22 5.25 -1.20
CA GLU A 8 -5.51 5.49 0.21
C GLU A 8 -4.70 4.55 1.13
N ILE A 9 -4.49 3.29 0.72
CA ILE A 9 -3.63 2.35 1.46
C ILE A 9 -2.18 2.84 1.51
N ILE A 10 -1.58 3.25 0.39
CA ILE A 10 -0.20 3.75 0.38
C ILE A 10 -0.08 5.02 1.25
N VAL A 11 -1.06 5.93 1.18
CA VAL A 11 -1.09 7.13 2.03
C VAL A 11 -1.15 6.75 3.52
N ALA A 12 -2.02 5.80 3.88
CA ALA A 12 -2.14 5.35 5.26
C ALA A 12 -0.86 4.67 5.77
N LEU A 13 -0.22 3.82 4.96
CA LEU A 13 1.07 3.20 5.29
C LEU A 13 2.17 4.26 5.49
N ASN A 14 2.19 5.32 4.68
CA ASN A 14 3.10 6.44 4.86
C ASN A 14 2.84 7.19 6.17
N SER A 15 1.58 7.42 6.53
CA SER A 15 1.22 8.02 7.82
C SER A 15 1.59 7.16 9.03
N LEU A 16 1.75 5.84 8.82
CA LEU A 16 2.26 4.88 9.82
C LEU A 16 3.79 4.77 9.83
N GLY A 17 4.49 5.64 9.08
CA GLY A 17 5.95 5.74 9.08
C GLY A 17 6.67 4.87 8.06
N LEU A 18 5.95 4.15 7.18
CA LEU A 18 6.59 3.40 6.10
C LEU A 18 6.89 4.31 4.90
N THR A 19 8.05 4.13 4.28
CA THR A 19 8.37 4.73 2.98
C THR A 19 7.92 3.84 1.83
N GLN A 20 7.88 4.37 0.60
CA GLN A 20 7.63 3.54 -0.58
C GLN A 20 8.71 2.45 -0.78
N THR A 21 9.94 2.69 -0.32
CA THR A 21 11.01 1.68 -0.32
C THR A 21 10.66 0.53 0.63
N ASP A 22 10.19 0.83 1.84
CA ASP A 22 9.77 -0.20 2.81
C ASP A 22 8.59 -1.01 2.27
N ILE A 23 7.61 -0.33 1.65
CA ILE A 23 6.46 -0.99 1.01
C ILE A 23 6.95 -1.93 -0.10
N LYS A 24 7.87 -1.48 -0.96
CA LYS A 24 8.48 -2.32 -2.00
C LYS A 24 9.14 -3.56 -1.41
N GLU A 25 9.98 -3.40 -0.39
CA GLU A 25 10.71 -4.51 0.23
C GLU A 25 9.76 -5.54 0.85
N ARG A 26 8.66 -5.08 1.45
CA ARG A 26 7.68 -5.96 2.12
C ARG A 26 6.67 -6.61 1.17
N THR A 27 6.43 -6.05 0.00
CA THR A 27 5.38 -6.52 -0.94
C THR A 27 5.92 -7.08 -2.25
N GLY A 28 7.16 -6.76 -2.61
CA GLY A 28 7.74 -7.01 -3.93
C GLY A 28 7.19 -6.11 -5.05
N ILE A 29 6.31 -5.15 -4.75
CA ILE A 29 5.78 -4.20 -5.74
C ILE A 29 6.90 -3.24 -6.14
N SER A 30 7.10 -3.03 -7.45
CA SER A 30 8.15 -2.13 -7.93
C SER A 30 7.92 -0.67 -7.51
N GLN A 31 9.01 0.06 -7.30
CA GLN A 31 8.97 1.49 -6.95
C GLN A 31 8.17 2.32 -7.97
N ALA A 32 8.32 2.03 -9.25
CA ALA A 32 7.58 2.71 -10.32
C ALA A 32 6.06 2.43 -10.24
N SER A 33 5.66 1.22 -9.83
CA SER A 33 4.25 0.91 -9.62
C SER A 33 3.68 1.63 -8.39
N LEU A 34 4.41 1.63 -7.28
CA LEU A 34 4.02 2.37 -6.06
C LEU A 34 3.89 3.88 -6.34
N SER A 35 4.85 4.47 -7.05
CA SER A 35 4.84 5.88 -7.44
C SER A 35 3.62 6.24 -8.31
N ARG A 36 3.27 5.39 -9.30
CA ARG A 36 2.08 5.61 -10.15
C ARG A 36 0.77 5.49 -9.37
N ILE A 37 0.66 4.55 -8.43
CA ILE A 37 -0.52 4.40 -7.58
C ILE A 37 -0.65 5.60 -6.64
N TYR A 38 0.44 5.98 -5.97
CA TYR A 38 0.48 7.09 -5.03
C TYR A 38 0.08 8.42 -5.70
N SER A 39 0.56 8.67 -6.91
CA SER A 39 0.23 9.87 -7.69
C SER A 39 -1.17 9.86 -8.31
N GLY A 40 -1.96 8.80 -8.14
CA GLY A 40 -3.28 8.65 -8.76
C GLY A 40 -3.24 8.45 -10.28
N ARG A 41 -2.05 8.24 -10.87
CA ARG A 41 -1.85 8.00 -12.31
C ARG A 41 -2.05 6.54 -12.71
N ASN A 42 -2.25 5.65 -11.75
CA ASN A 42 -2.61 4.25 -11.99
C ASN A 42 -4.10 4.04 -11.68
N GLY A 43 -4.95 4.22 -12.70
CA GLY A 43 -6.41 4.13 -12.54
C GLY A 43 -6.91 2.72 -12.18
N ASP A 44 -6.18 1.67 -12.55
CA ASP A 44 -6.56 0.28 -12.24
C ASP A 44 -5.33 -0.64 -12.02
N PRO A 45 -4.81 -0.72 -10.79
CA PRO A 45 -3.73 -1.64 -10.46
C PRO A 45 -4.17 -3.10 -10.59
N ARG A 46 -3.26 -3.99 -11.01
CA ARG A 46 -3.53 -5.44 -11.03
C ARG A 46 -4.02 -5.91 -9.65
N LEU A 47 -4.97 -6.85 -9.63
CA LEU A 47 -5.53 -7.40 -8.40
C LEU A 47 -4.46 -7.91 -7.41
N SER A 48 -3.38 -8.53 -7.90
CA SER A 48 -2.27 -8.99 -7.04
C SER A 48 -1.59 -7.85 -6.28
N VAL A 49 -1.47 -6.67 -6.90
CA VAL A 49 -0.90 -5.46 -6.28
C VAL A 49 -1.86 -4.94 -5.20
N VAL A 50 -3.17 -4.92 -5.50
CA VAL A 50 -4.19 -4.54 -4.53
C VAL A 50 -4.14 -5.44 -3.30
N ARG A 51 -4.15 -6.76 -3.49
CA ARG A 51 -4.09 -7.74 -2.39
C ARG A 51 -2.81 -7.62 -1.56
N ALA A 52 -1.66 -7.38 -2.20
CA ALA A 52 -0.41 -7.19 -1.48
C ALA A 52 -0.42 -5.93 -0.60
N LEU A 53 -1.00 -4.82 -1.09
CA LEU A 53 -1.17 -3.60 -0.31
C LEU A 53 -2.17 -3.78 0.84
N GLU A 54 -3.32 -4.40 0.59
CA GLU A 54 -4.33 -4.70 1.62
C GLU A 54 -3.73 -5.56 2.75
N LYS A 55 -3.00 -6.63 2.38
CA LYS A 55 -2.34 -7.52 3.35
C LYS A 55 -1.31 -6.76 4.18
N LEU A 56 -0.46 -5.96 3.54
CA LEU A 56 0.55 -5.16 4.26
C LEU A 56 -0.11 -4.19 5.24
N TYR A 57 -1.20 -3.53 4.85
CA TYR A 57 -1.94 -2.61 5.71
C TYR A 57 -2.54 -3.32 6.92
N GLN A 58 -3.14 -4.49 6.71
CA GLN A 58 -3.64 -5.32 7.80
C GLN A 58 -2.51 -5.70 8.77
N ASP A 59 -1.40 -6.21 8.25
CA ASP A 59 -0.25 -6.64 9.07
C ASP A 59 0.35 -5.49 9.90
N VAL A 60 0.39 -4.27 9.38
CA VAL A 60 0.90 -3.10 10.11
C VAL A 60 -0.10 -2.65 11.16
N THR A 61 -1.38 -2.50 10.80
CA THR A 61 -2.40 -2.00 11.72
C THR A 61 -2.73 -2.96 12.85
N ASP A 62 -2.63 -4.27 12.63
CA ASP A 62 -2.80 -5.27 13.69
C ASP A 62 -1.65 -5.22 14.69
N LYS A 63 -0.41 -4.99 14.22
CA LYS A 63 0.76 -4.81 15.09
C LYS A 63 0.72 -3.50 15.88
N THR A 64 0.11 -2.44 15.36
CA THR A 64 -0.04 -1.17 16.09
C THR A 64 -1.09 -1.24 17.20
N LYS A 65 -2.03 -2.19 17.13
CA LYS A 65 -3.09 -2.39 18.14
C LYS A 65 -2.72 -3.35 19.26
N ALA A 66 -1.67 -4.15 19.07
CA ALA A 66 -1.11 -5.08 20.06
C ALA A 66 -0.07 -4.36 20.93
#